data_AF-A0A0W0FAB6-F1
#
_entry.id   AF-A0A0W0FAB6-F1
#
_cell.length_a   1.000
_cell.length_b   1.000
_cell.length_c   1.000
_cell.angle_alpha   90.00
_cell.angle_beta   90.00
_cell.angle_gamma   90.00
#
_symmetry.space_group_name_H-M   'P 1'
#
loop_
_entity.id
_entity.type
_entity.pdbx_description
1 polymer ?
#
loop_
_entity_poly.entity_id
_entity_poly.type
_entity_poly.pdbx_seq_one_letter_code
_entity_poly.pdbx_strand_id
1 'polypeptide(L)'
;MQNSELGSRQKAAEKASNRREVESSVTRFLVSIKQLLRVLSEWSHLKVDENGVSDVYVQTINDFHTSVMAFAMLEINMSELESVPEDLRHVLEECLSEEASVPALMIYLPKVRQIITNVLEVLREKQQLFKGR
;
A
#
# COMPACT_ATOMS: atom_id res chain seq x y z
N MET A 1 -31.93 28.13 -16.86
CA MET A 1 -30.47 28.04 -16.67
C MET A 1 -30.05 27.58 -15.26
N GLN A 2 -30.93 27.58 -14.25
CA GLN A 2 -30.60 27.21 -12.85
C GLN A 2 -30.36 25.72 -12.56
N ASN A 3 -30.81 24.78 -13.42
CA ASN A 3 -30.60 23.34 -13.17
C ASN A 3 -29.17 22.83 -13.46
N SER A 4 -28.34 23.61 -14.16
CA SER A 4 -26.97 23.21 -14.53
C SER A 4 -25.92 23.43 -13.42
N GLU A 5 -26.15 24.41 -12.54
CA GLU A 5 -25.21 24.78 -11.47
C GLU A 5 -25.25 23.81 -10.27
N LEU A 6 -26.42 23.22 -9.98
CA LEU A 6 -26.60 22.26 -8.88
C LEU A 6 -25.87 20.93 -9.16
N GLY A 7 -25.98 20.40 -10.38
CA GLY A 7 -25.26 19.18 -10.78
C GLY A 7 -23.74 19.36 -10.83
N SER A 8 -23.27 20.59 -11.13
CA SER A 8 -21.84 20.90 -11.15
C SER A 8 -21.23 20.94 -9.75
N ARG A 9 -21.97 21.46 -8.75
CA ARG A 9 -21.53 21.49 -7.35
C ARG A 9 -21.50 20.11 -6.70
N GLN A 10 -22.47 19.24 -7.01
CA GLN A 10 -22.47 17.86 -6.51
C GLN A 10 -21.26 17.06 -7.00
N LYS A 11 -20.93 17.14 -8.30
CA LYS A 11 -19.74 16.48 -8.87
C LYS A 11 -18.43 16.97 -8.25
N ALA A 12 -18.32 18.27 -7.96
CA ALA A 12 -17.13 18.83 -7.32
C ALA A 12 -16.95 18.32 -5.88
N ALA A 13 -18.05 18.20 -5.12
CA ALA A 13 -18.04 17.68 -3.75
C ALA A 13 -17.68 16.19 -3.70
N GLU A 14 -18.23 15.39 -4.62
CA GLU A 14 -17.92 13.96 -4.76
C GLU A 14 -16.45 13.74 -5.12
N LYS A 15 -15.93 14.48 -6.11
CA LYS A 15 -14.51 14.43 -6.47
C LYS A 15 -13.60 14.83 -5.30
N ALA A 16 -14.00 15.82 -4.49
CA ALA A 16 -13.25 16.19 -3.29
C ALA A 16 -13.29 15.10 -2.21
N SER A 17 -14.41 14.41 -2.08
CA SER A 17 -14.52 13.24 -1.19
C SER A 17 -13.61 12.10 -1.63
N ASN A 18 -13.63 11.73 -2.91
CA ASN A 18 -12.80 10.65 -3.46
C ASN A 18 -11.30 10.96 -3.30
N ARG A 19 -10.89 12.23 -3.45
CA ARG A 19 -9.50 12.64 -3.17
C ARG A 19 -9.10 12.41 -1.71
N ARG A 20 -9.98 12.72 -0.75
CA ARG A 20 -9.73 12.46 0.67
C ARG A 20 -9.65 10.97 0.97
N GLU A 21 -10.47 10.15 0.29
CA GLU A 21 -10.40 8.69 0.44
C GLU A 21 -9.07 8.14 -0.07
N VAL A 22 -8.56 8.64 -1.21
CA VAL A 22 -7.22 8.29 -1.70
C VAL A 22 -6.13 8.69 -0.70
N GLU A 23 -6.17 9.91 -0.16
CA GLU A 23 -5.16 10.35 0.81
C GLU A 23 -5.19 9.52 2.11
N SER A 24 -6.39 9.19 2.60
CA SER A 24 -6.61 8.37 3.80
C SER A 24 -6.15 6.92 3.60
N SER A 25 -6.55 6.30 2.48
CA SER A 25 -6.18 4.92 2.15
C SER A 25 -4.67 4.78 1.95
N VAL A 26 -4.04 5.70 1.22
CA VAL A 26 -2.57 5.71 1.07
C VAL A 26 -1.89 5.89 2.42
N THR A 27 -2.38 6.79 3.27
CA THR A 27 -1.80 6.96 4.62
C THR A 27 -1.89 5.66 5.43
N ARG A 28 -3.02 4.97 5.42
CA ARG A 28 -3.21 3.67 6.08
C ARG A 28 -2.21 2.63 5.55
N PHE A 29 -2.10 2.52 4.23
CA PHE A 29 -1.17 1.60 3.58
C PHE A 29 0.31 1.87 3.93
N LEU A 30 0.71 3.15 3.97
CA LEU A 30 2.07 3.52 4.41
C LEU A 30 2.34 3.14 5.87
N VAL A 31 1.32 3.24 6.73
CA VAL A 31 1.42 2.83 8.14
C VAL A 31 1.55 1.32 8.24
N SER A 32 0.75 0.54 7.51
CA SER A 32 0.85 -0.93 7.53
C SER A 32 2.16 -1.45 6.94
N ILE A 33 2.72 -0.80 5.90
CA ILE A 33 4.10 -1.11 5.44
C ILE A 33 5.14 -0.90 6.54
N LYS A 34 5.08 0.21 7.27
CA LYS A 34 6.01 0.47 8.39
C LYS A 34 5.85 -0.59 9.48
N GLN A 35 4.61 -1.00 9.75
CA GLN A 35 4.33 -2.06 10.71
C GLN A 35 4.86 -3.41 10.23
N LEU A 36 4.74 -3.74 8.94
CA LEU A 36 5.29 -4.95 8.34
C LEU A 36 6.82 -5.02 8.52
N LEU A 37 7.52 -3.93 8.18
CA LEU A 37 8.98 -3.85 8.38
C LEU A 37 9.38 -3.98 9.86
N ARG A 38 8.58 -3.39 10.75
CA ARG A 38 8.79 -3.51 12.20
C ARG A 38 8.63 -4.95 12.68
N VAL A 39 7.54 -5.62 12.29
CA VAL A 39 7.24 -6.99 12.73
C VAL A 39 8.24 -7.99 12.14
N LEU A 40 8.70 -7.78 10.90
CA LEU A 40 9.84 -8.53 10.34
C LEU A 40 11.11 -8.39 11.20
N SER A 41 11.42 -7.16 11.64
CA SER A 41 12.55 -6.94 12.54
C SER A 41 12.33 -7.58 13.91
N GLU A 42 11.10 -7.64 14.42
CA GLU A 42 10.79 -8.32 15.68
C GLU A 42 10.91 -9.85 15.52
N TRP A 43 10.49 -10.39 14.38
CA TRP A 43 10.59 -11.80 14.02
C TRP A 43 12.05 -12.25 13.97
N SER A 44 12.92 -11.45 13.35
CA SER A 44 14.37 -11.75 13.28
C SER A 44 15.08 -11.75 14.64
N HIS A 45 14.44 -11.19 15.67
CA HIS A 45 14.91 -11.20 17.06
C HIS A 45 14.13 -12.19 17.94
N LEU A 46 13.36 -13.10 17.34
CA LEU A 46 12.54 -14.11 18.02
C LEU A 46 11.52 -13.51 19.00
N LYS A 47 11.06 -12.28 18.75
CA LYS A 47 10.06 -11.59 19.60
C LYS A 47 8.62 -11.88 19.17
N VAL A 48 8.43 -12.20 17.90
CA VAL A 48 7.15 -12.57 17.29
C VAL A 48 7.38 -13.77 16.38
N ASP A 49 6.34 -14.55 16.15
CA ASP A 49 6.37 -15.69 15.24
C ASP A 49 5.99 -15.28 13.81
N GLU A 50 6.07 -16.23 12.89
CA GLU A 50 5.66 -16.08 11.50
C GLU A 50 4.18 -15.71 11.33
N ASN A 51 3.32 -16.10 12.27
CA ASN A 51 1.90 -15.75 12.26
C ASN A 51 1.71 -14.24 12.44
N GLY A 52 2.45 -13.63 13.37
CA GLY A 52 2.42 -12.18 13.56
C GLY A 52 2.84 -11.39 12.31
N VAL A 53 3.82 -11.89 11.56
CA VAL A 53 4.23 -11.28 10.28
C VAL A 53 3.12 -11.45 9.22
N SER A 54 2.54 -12.65 9.15
CA SER A 54 1.49 -13.00 8.20
C SER A 54 0.22 -12.17 8.41
N ASP A 55 -0.19 -11.94 9.66
CA ASP A 55 -1.35 -11.11 10.00
C ASP A 55 -1.17 -9.66 9.52
N VAL A 56 0.01 -9.08 9.77
CA VAL A 56 0.33 -7.73 9.32
C VAL A 56 0.45 -7.65 7.80
N TYR A 57 0.96 -8.70 7.16
CA TYR A 57 0.97 -8.79 5.70
C TYR A 57 -0.45 -8.76 5.11
N VAL A 58 -1.37 -9.56 5.64
CA VAL A 58 -2.79 -9.55 5.19
C VAL A 58 -3.41 -8.16 5.35
N GLN A 59 -3.18 -7.50 6.48
CA GLN A 59 -3.62 -6.12 6.69
C GLN A 59 -3.03 -5.16 5.67
N THR A 60 -1.73 -5.29 5.37
CA THR A 60 -1.03 -4.47 4.37
C THR A 60 -1.63 -4.63 2.98
N ILE A 61 -1.97 -5.88 2.58
CA ILE A 61 -2.63 -6.15 1.30
C ILE A 61 -4.05 -5.57 1.26
N ASN A 62 -4.81 -5.65 2.36
CA ASN A 62 -6.13 -5.04 2.43
C ASN A 62 -6.08 -3.51 2.28
N ASP A 63 -5.12 -2.86 2.93
CA ASP A 63 -4.93 -1.41 2.81
C ASP A 63 -4.46 -1.02 1.40
N PHE A 64 -3.64 -1.86 0.76
CA PHE A 64 -3.24 -1.71 -0.64
C PHE A 64 -4.45 -1.76 -1.58
N HIS A 65 -5.29 -2.80 -1.48
CA HIS A 65 -6.50 -2.93 -2.29
C HIS A 65 -7.46 -1.76 -2.06
N THR A 66 -7.61 -1.31 -0.81
CA THR A 66 -8.41 -0.12 -0.49
C THR A 66 -7.88 1.12 -1.21
N SER A 67 -6.55 1.28 -1.26
CA SER A 67 -5.91 2.36 -2.00
C SER A 67 -6.19 2.25 -3.50
N VAL A 68 -6.00 1.07 -4.09
CA VAL A 68 -6.30 0.81 -5.51
C VAL A 68 -7.75 1.13 -5.86
N MET A 69 -8.71 0.72 -5.02
CA MET A 69 -10.12 1.04 -5.19
C MET A 69 -10.39 2.54 -5.13
N ALA A 70 -9.75 3.27 -4.21
CA ALA A 70 -9.89 4.72 -4.10
C ALA A 70 -9.38 5.45 -5.35
N PHE A 71 -8.27 4.98 -5.95
CA PHE A 71 -7.79 5.49 -7.23
C PHE A 71 -8.74 5.17 -8.39
N ALA A 72 -9.36 3.99 -8.40
CA ALA A 72 -10.33 3.61 -9.41
C ALA A 72 -11.58 4.53 -9.40
N MET A 73 -12.00 5.04 -8.22
CA MET A 73 -13.07 6.05 -8.11
C MET A 73 -12.72 7.41 -8.74
N LEU A 74 -11.44 7.64 -9.07
CA LEU A 74 -10.96 8.81 -9.80
C LEU A 74 -10.59 8.48 -11.25
N GLU A 75 -10.94 7.28 -11.73
CA GLU A 75 -10.59 6.76 -13.06
C GLU A 75 -9.07 6.69 -13.30
N ILE A 76 -8.30 6.55 -12.23
CA ILE A 76 -6.84 6.42 -12.29
C ILE A 76 -6.47 4.95 -12.38
N ASN A 77 -5.76 4.59 -13.45
CA ASN A 77 -5.27 3.24 -13.68
C ASN A 77 -4.11 2.90 -12.71
N MET A 78 -4.20 1.72 -12.10
CA MET A 78 -3.26 1.17 -11.11
C MET A 78 -2.62 -0.17 -11.54
N SER A 79 -2.68 -0.55 -12.83
CA SER A 79 -2.20 -1.87 -13.29
C SER A 79 -0.70 -2.06 -13.09
N GLU A 80 0.08 -0.97 -13.01
CA GLU A 80 1.51 -0.99 -12.70
C GLU A 80 1.83 -1.62 -11.33
N LEU A 81 0.85 -1.67 -10.42
CA LEU A 81 1.02 -2.24 -9.09
C LEU A 81 0.35 -3.62 -8.93
N GLU A 82 -0.12 -4.23 -10.02
CA GLU A 82 -0.84 -5.51 -9.97
C GLU A 82 0.04 -6.67 -9.48
N SER A 83 1.35 -6.66 -9.79
CA SER A 83 2.28 -7.70 -9.35
C SER A 83 2.71 -7.56 -7.88
N VAL A 84 2.54 -6.37 -7.28
CA VAL A 84 3.11 -6.03 -5.97
C VAL A 84 2.68 -6.98 -4.85
N PRO A 85 1.38 -7.33 -4.71
CA PRO A 85 0.97 -8.30 -3.69
C PRO A 85 1.67 -9.65 -3.83
N GLU A 86 1.81 -10.14 -5.07
CA GLU A 86 2.43 -11.44 -5.34
C GLU A 86 3.95 -11.40 -5.12
N ASP A 87 4.62 -10.35 -5.59
CA ASP A 87 6.05 -10.14 -5.38
C ASP A 87 6.39 -10.04 -3.88
N LEU A 88 5.55 -9.34 -3.12
CA LEU A 88 5.70 -9.20 -1.67
C LEU A 88 5.41 -10.52 -0.94
N ARG A 89 4.39 -11.26 -1.38
CA ARG A 89 4.09 -12.59 -0.85
C ARG A 89 5.30 -13.51 -0.98
N HIS A 90 5.83 -13.60 -2.19
CA HIS A 90 6.89 -14.54 -2.53
C HIS A 90 8.16 -14.28 -1.69
N VAL A 91 8.58 -13.01 -1.56
CA VAL A 91 9.75 -12.67 -0.73
C VAL A 91 9.51 -12.93 0.76
N LEU A 92 8.28 -12.75 1.26
CA LEU A 92 7.95 -13.03 2.65
C LEU A 92 7.89 -14.53 2.92
N GLU A 93 7.31 -15.32 2.02
CA GLU A 93 7.28 -16.78 2.12
C GLU A 93 8.70 -17.37 2.12
N GLU A 94 9.58 -16.90 1.23
CA GLU A 94 10.99 -17.29 1.24
C GLU A 94 11.66 -16.90 2.57
N CYS A 95 11.45 -15.67 3.05
CA CYS A 95 12.06 -15.18 4.29
C CYS A 95 11.58 -15.95 5.53
N LEU A 96 10.28 -16.24 5.63
CA LEU A 96 9.67 -16.90 6.79
C LEU A 96 9.89 -18.42 6.78
N SER A 97 10.30 -19.00 5.64
CA SER A 97 10.69 -20.41 5.56
C SER A 97 12.06 -20.72 6.20
N GLU A 98 12.87 -19.68 6.43
CA GLU A 98 14.19 -19.78 7.05
C GLU A 98 14.12 -19.72 8.58
N GLU A 99 15.19 -20.11 9.25
CA GLU A 99 15.30 -19.92 10.69
C GLU A 99 15.39 -18.42 11.05
N ALA A 100 14.46 -17.99 11.91
CA ALA A 100 14.32 -16.60 12.32
C ALA A 100 15.62 -16.04 12.93
N SER A 101 16.29 -15.18 12.17
CA SER A 101 17.55 -14.57 12.55
C SER A 101 17.79 -13.25 11.83
N VAL A 102 18.55 -12.35 12.45
CA VAL A 102 18.95 -11.07 11.84
C VAL A 102 19.68 -11.25 10.51
N PRO A 103 20.65 -12.19 10.36
CA PRO A 103 21.30 -12.44 9.09
C PRO A 103 20.34 -12.93 7.99
N ALA A 104 19.39 -13.82 8.32
CA ALA A 104 18.38 -14.28 7.37
C ALA A 104 17.55 -13.10 6.85
N LEU A 105 17.01 -12.26 7.76
CA LEU A 105 16.23 -11.08 7.38
C LEU A 105 17.04 -10.12 6.48
N MET A 106 18.32 -9.91 6.77
CA MET A 106 19.19 -9.00 6.01
C MET A 106 19.36 -9.39 4.53
N ILE A 107 19.20 -10.67 4.19
CA ILE A 107 19.26 -11.17 2.80
C ILE A 107 18.03 -10.72 2.01
N TYR A 108 16.84 -10.72 2.63
CA TYR A 108 15.57 -10.43 1.97
C TYR A 108 15.17 -8.93 2.02
N LEU A 109 15.64 -8.19 3.02
CA LEU A 109 15.33 -6.76 3.17
C LEU A 109 15.62 -5.88 1.93
N PRO A 110 16.69 -6.11 1.13
CA PRO A 110 16.89 -5.37 -0.12
C PRO A 110 15.71 -5.51 -1.10
N LYS A 111 15.19 -6.74 -1.28
CA LYS A 111 14.07 -7.04 -2.19
C LYS A 111 12.77 -6.44 -1.66
N VAL A 112 12.51 -6.57 -0.35
CA VAL A 112 11.35 -5.93 0.30
C VAL A 112 11.39 -4.41 0.15
N ARG A 113 12.55 -3.79 0.38
CA ARG A 113 12.74 -2.33 0.21
C ARG A 113 12.51 -1.90 -1.24
N GLN A 114 12.99 -2.67 -2.21
CA GLN A 114 12.78 -2.35 -3.63
C GLN A 114 11.30 -2.36 -4.00
N ILE A 115 10.54 -3.38 -3.57
CA ILE A 115 9.09 -3.46 -3.80
C ILE A 115 8.39 -2.26 -3.17
N ILE A 116 8.69 -1.95 -1.91
CA ILE A 116 8.11 -0.79 -1.21
C ILE A 116 8.44 0.51 -1.96
N THR A 117 9.70 0.74 -2.33
CA THR A 117 10.13 1.96 -3.04
C THR A 117 9.38 2.12 -4.36
N ASN A 118 9.27 1.07 -5.17
CA ASN A 118 8.53 1.10 -6.43
C ASN A 118 7.06 1.52 -6.21
N VAL A 119 6.42 0.94 -5.19
CA VAL A 119 5.04 1.31 -4.84
C VAL A 119 4.93 2.78 -4.42
N LEU A 120 5.87 3.27 -3.61
CA LEU A 120 5.87 4.69 -3.18
C LEU A 120 6.04 5.64 -4.35
N GLU A 121 6.90 5.30 -5.32
CA GLU A 121 7.15 6.10 -6.51
C GLU A 121 5.88 6.19 -7.36
N VAL A 122 5.29 5.05 -7.72
CA VAL A 122 4.04 5.02 -8.49
C VAL A 122 2.92 5.74 -7.74
N LEU A 123 2.72 5.49 -6.44
CA LEU A 123 1.69 6.18 -5.66
C LEU A 123 1.88 7.69 -5.67
N ARG A 124 3.12 8.17 -5.54
CA ARG A 124 3.45 9.60 -5.59
C ARG A 124 3.14 10.18 -6.96
N GLU A 125 3.48 9.49 -8.04
CA GLU A 125 3.17 9.91 -9.41
C GLU A 125 1.66 9.99 -9.65
N LYS A 126 0.91 8.95 -9.25
CA LYS A 126 -0.55 8.91 -9.37
C LYS A 126 -1.23 9.99 -8.53
N GLN A 127 -0.69 10.32 -7.35
CA GLN A 127 -1.17 11.42 -6.52
C GLN A 127 -0.95 12.80 -7.16
N GLN A 128 0.12 12.99 -7.94
CA GLN A 128 0.35 14.24 -8.65
C GLN A 128 -0.67 14.48 -9.76
N LEU A 129 -1.16 13.42 -10.42
CA LEU A 129 -2.13 13.52 -11.52
C LEU A 129 -3.43 14.23 -11.13
N PHE A 130 -3.86 14.12 -9.86
CA PHE A 130 -5.08 14.77 -9.39
C PHE A 130 -4.85 15.96 -8.44
N LYS A 131 -3.62 16.18 -7.95
CA LYS A 131 -3.25 17.41 -7.20
C LYS A 131 -3.06 18.63 -8.11
N GLY A 132 -2.74 18.42 -9.39
CA GLY A 132 -2.44 19.49 -10.36
C GLY A 132 -3.60 19.97 -11.25
N ARG A 133 -4.87 19.71 -10.90
CA ARG A 133 -6.05 20.17 -11.66
C ARG A 133 -7.03 20.97 -10.83
#